data_AF-A0A2V8GKG0-F1
#
_entry.id   AF-A0A2V8GKG0-F1
#
_cell.length_a   1.000
_cell.length_b   1.000
_cell.length_c   1.000
_cell.angle_alpha   90.00
_cell.angle_beta   90.00
_cell.angle_gamma   90.00
#
_symmetry.space_group_name_H-M   'P 1'
#
loop_
_entity.id
_entity.type
_entity.pdbx_description
1 polymer ?
#
loop_
_entity_poly.entity_id
_entity_poly.type
_entity_poly.pdbx_seq_one_letter_code
_entity_poly.pdbx_strand_id
1 'polypeptide(L)'
;MEDGMRATAITLGLLLLVASSPAFAHHAFAVEFDASKCSDITGTLTKVAYENPHAYVFVSTKDEGGATVEKTFQLSSTSNLKRGGATYAALNGSVNKQVTVRGCLSRNGTDNRYAASFVGVMLASLVALPIAASAQEKPFVQARGSVVPVPLPPGGPPPRMSDGHVDLSGVWFPGPTGKANAWSVVPEQRVKEDPIPFQPWAEAKYKSFTRVDLELGSANVNCTPVGTPGMFTDNAYVHQIDTKPGQFIHLIENNNRWRVVHTDGRPHSKPEDLEPLFNGDETARWEGDTLVIDSISIDERTWIKDGWFHSDQLHVIERLRRPSLNYLEYQYTIEDAKVLTKPWTSAWMTLSLGHEDLTENFCTRNENVDQLHKLAEQQKAGARK
;
A
#
# COMPACT_ATOMS: atom_id res chain seq x y z
N MET A 1 -61.90 33.46 -9.06
CA MET A 1 -61.93 31.98 -9.01
C MET A 1 -61.11 31.52 -10.21
N GLU A 2 -59.80 31.80 -10.14
CA GLU A 2 -58.73 30.84 -9.85
C GLU A 2 -58.27 30.17 -11.17
N ASP A 3 -57.35 30.78 -11.91
CA ASP A 3 -55.88 30.66 -11.81
C ASP A 3 -55.38 29.20 -11.84
N GLY A 4 -55.04 28.74 -13.05
CA GLY A 4 -54.37 27.47 -13.32
C GLY A 4 -53.02 27.69 -14.00
N MET A 5 -52.07 28.18 -13.20
CA MET A 5 -50.68 28.45 -13.56
C MET A 5 -49.96 27.15 -14.01
N ARG A 6 -49.58 27.07 -15.29
CA ARG A 6 -48.65 26.05 -15.79
C ARG A 6 -47.24 26.40 -15.31
N ALA A 7 -46.90 25.93 -14.11
CA ALA A 7 -45.56 26.06 -13.55
C ALA A 7 -44.58 25.18 -14.34
N THR A 8 -43.59 25.86 -14.94
CA THR A 8 -42.38 25.27 -15.49
C THR A 8 -41.59 24.64 -14.35
N ALA A 9 -41.57 23.30 -14.26
CA ALA A 9 -40.75 22.61 -13.27
C ALA A 9 -39.28 22.67 -13.69
N ILE A 10 -38.56 23.65 -13.16
CA ILE A 10 -37.10 23.66 -13.08
C ILE A 10 -36.71 22.48 -12.19
N THR A 11 -36.25 21.38 -12.79
CA THR A 11 -35.62 20.30 -12.02
C THR A 11 -34.22 20.77 -11.66
N LEU A 12 -34.11 21.32 -10.45
CA LEU A 12 -32.83 21.64 -9.81
C LEU A 12 -32.07 20.32 -9.66
N GLY A 13 -31.05 20.12 -10.51
CA GLY A 13 -30.12 19.01 -10.39
C GLY A 13 -29.38 19.13 -9.07
N LEU A 14 -29.82 18.36 -8.07
CA LEU A 14 -29.05 18.13 -6.86
C LEU A 14 -27.80 17.33 -7.27
N LEU A 15 -26.71 18.03 -7.57
CA LEU A 15 -25.38 17.43 -7.51
C LEU A 15 -25.15 17.02 -6.06
N LEU A 16 -25.48 15.76 -5.75
CA LEU A 16 -24.86 15.04 -4.66
C LEU A 16 -23.37 14.96 -5.00
N LEU A 17 -22.62 15.97 -4.56
CA LEU A 17 -21.19 15.86 -4.33
C LEU A 17 -21.01 14.77 -3.27
N VAL A 18 -20.93 13.53 -3.72
CA VAL A 18 -20.27 12.48 -2.94
C VAL A 18 -18.83 12.94 -2.86
N ALA A 19 -18.51 13.65 -1.78
CA ALA A 19 -17.15 13.86 -1.36
C ALA A 19 -16.59 12.48 -1.04
N SER A 20 -16.04 11.81 -2.06
CA SER A 20 -15.20 10.65 -1.87
C SER A 20 -13.97 11.16 -1.14
N SER A 21 -13.98 11.09 0.19
CA SER A 21 -12.78 11.26 0.98
C SER A 21 -11.76 10.24 0.47
N PRO A 22 -10.62 10.64 -0.11
CA PRO A 22 -9.56 9.69 -0.35
C PRO A 22 -9.10 9.22 1.03
N ALA A 23 -9.44 7.97 1.37
CA ALA A 23 -8.87 7.30 2.51
C ALA A 23 -7.38 7.14 2.24
N PHE A 24 -6.57 8.07 2.76
CA PHE A 24 -5.12 8.05 2.67
C PHE A 24 -4.59 6.91 3.56
N ALA A 25 -4.54 5.71 3.01
CA ALA A 25 -3.76 4.61 3.55
C ALA A 25 -2.34 4.68 2.95
N HIS A 26 -1.48 5.50 3.55
CA HIS A 26 -0.03 5.30 3.51
C HIS A 26 0.44 5.33 4.96
N HIS A 27 1.20 4.32 5.39
CA HIS A 27 1.68 4.21 6.77
C HIS A 27 2.45 5.48 7.17
N ALA A 28 2.35 5.87 8.45
CA ALA A 28 2.84 7.12 9.04
C ALA A 28 2.23 8.46 8.59
N PHE A 29 1.58 8.59 7.42
CA PHE A 29 1.10 9.92 6.94
C PHE A 29 0.13 10.59 7.92
N ALA A 30 -0.91 9.86 8.36
CA ALA A 30 -1.95 10.45 9.21
C ALA A 30 -1.42 10.90 10.59
N VAL A 31 -0.31 10.30 11.04
CA VAL A 31 0.31 10.61 12.33
C VAL A 31 1.43 11.65 12.19
N GLU A 32 2.09 11.71 11.05
CA GLU A 32 3.19 12.65 10.81
C GLU A 32 2.71 13.97 10.19
N PHE A 33 1.66 13.95 9.38
CA PHE A 33 1.17 15.11 8.63
C PHE A 33 -0.30 15.41 8.90
N ASP A 34 -0.65 16.68 8.81
CA ASP A 34 -2.01 17.18 9.00
C ASP A 34 -2.68 17.42 7.64
N ALA A 35 -3.53 16.48 7.23
CA ALA A 35 -4.28 16.54 5.98
C ALA A 35 -5.25 17.74 5.92
N SER A 36 -5.59 18.36 7.05
CA SER A 36 -6.42 19.58 7.09
C SER A 36 -5.60 20.86 6.84
N LYS A 37 -4.27 20.78 6.90
CA LYS A 37 -3.34 21.91 6.76
C LYS A 37 -2.45 21.75 5.53
N CYS A 38 -3.09 21.54 4.37
CA CYS A 38 -2.40 21.49 3.10
C CYS A 38 -2.55 22.83 2.35
N SER A 39 -1.48 23.29 1.73
CA SER A 39 -1.49 24.51 0.92
C SER A 39 -0.66 24.33 -0.35
N ASP A 40 -1.05 25.04 -1.42
CA ASP A 40 -0.30 25.08 -2.67
C ASP A 40 0.85 26.07 -2.54
N ILE A 41 2.07 25.61 -2.77
CA ILE A 41 3.29 26.40 -2.67
C ILE A 41 3.96 26.45 -4.03
N THR A 42 4.03 27.63 -4.62
CA THR A 42 4.69 27.86 -5.91
C THR A 42 6.07 28.45 -5.69
N GLY A 43 7.07 27.92 -6.39
CA GLY A 43 8.45 28.38 -6.29
C GLY A 43 9.35 27.71 -7.32
N THR A 44 10.65 27.87 -7.17
CA THR A 44 11.65 27.23 -8.05
C THR A 44 12.14 25.94 -7.40
N LEU A 45 12.10 24.82 -8.13
CA LEU A 45 12.66 23.56 -7.66
C LEU A 45 14.19 23.67 -7.61
N THR A 46 14.80 23.63 -6.43
CA THR A 46 16.25 23.81 -6.25
C THR A 46 16.99 22.49 -6.18
N LYS A 47 16.36 21.45 -5.62
CA LYS A 47 16.98 20.14 -5.42
C LYS A 47 15.94 19.02 -5.42
N VAL A 48 16.39 17.85 -5.88
CA VAL A 48 15.70 16.57 -5.74
C VAL A 48 16.63 15.61 -5.00
N ALA A 49 16.16 15.04 -3.89
CA ALA A 49 16.82 13.95 -3.19
C ALA A 49 15.99 12.68 -3.41
N TYR A 50 16.40 11.83 -4.34
CA TYR A 50 15.63 10.62 -4.70
C TYR A 50 16.18 9.42 -3.94
N GLU A 51 15.81 9.35 -2.67
CA GLU A 51 16.41 8.46 -1.68
C GLU A 51 15.40 7.38 -1.24
N ASN A 52 15.90 6.21 -0.89
CA ASN A 52 15.11 5.10 -0.35
C ASN A 52 15.02 5.29 1.20
N PRO A 53 13.82 5.26 1.83
CA PRO A 53 12.51 4.91 1.27
C PRO A 53 11.79 6.03 0.53
N HIS A 54 11.90 7.30 0.95
CA HIS A 54 11.11 8.41 0.40
C HIS A 54 11.99 9.42 -0.34
N ALA A 55 11.52 9.87 -1.50
CA ALA A 55 12.16 11.00 -2.17
C ALA A 55 11.74 12.33 -1.52
N TYR A 56 12.58 13.36 -1.67
CA TYR A 56 12.32 14.72 -1.23
C TYR A 56 12.57 15.72 -2.35
N VAL A 57 11.80 16.80 -2.36
CA VAL A 57 12.00 17.95 -3.25
C VAL A 57 12.11 19.23 -2.43
N PHE A 58 12.96 20.13 -2.90
CA PHE A 58 13.27 21.39 -2.23
C PHE A 58 12.84 22.54 -3.14
N VAL A 59 11.99 23.43 -2.64
CA VAL A 59 11.41 24.52 -3.42
C VAL A 59 11.73 25.85 -2.77
N SER A 60 12.45 26.70 -3.50
CA SER A 60 12.68 28.08 -3.11
C SER A 60 11.45 28.94 -3.44
N THR A 61 10.88 29.60 -2.44
CA THR A 61 9.69 30.45 -2.56
C THR A 61 9.84 31.72 -1.71
N LYS A 62 8.84 32.60 -1.75
CA LYS A 62 8.76 33.79 -0.90
C LYS A 62 7.83 33.53 0.28
N ASP A 63 8.25 33.94 1.47
CA ASP A 63 7.35 33.97 2.63
C ASP A 63 6.43 35.20 2.61
N GLU A 64 5.58 35.34 3.62
CA GLU A 64 4.65 36.47 3.77
C GLU A 64 5.38 37.83 3.88
N GLY A 65 6.64 37.83 4.33
CA GLY A 65 7.50 39.01 4.42
C GLY A 65 8.29 39.32 3.14
N GLY A 66 8.16 38.50 2.09
CA GLY A 66 8.90 38.63 0.83
C GLY A 66 10.35 38.13 0.88
N ALA A 67 10.78 37.53 2.00
CA ALA A 67 12.08 36.88 2.11
C ALA A 67 12.08 35.57 1.31
N THR A 68 13.21 35.23 0.70
CA THR A 68 13.37 33.93 0.04
C THR A 68 13.58 32.86 1.10
N VAL A 69 12.75 31.83 1.09
CA VAL A 69 12.82 30.66 1.97
C VAL A 69 12.82 29.39 1.15
N GLU A 70 13.48 28.34 1.65
CA GLU A 70 13.40 27.01 1.05
C GLU A 70 12.38 26.15 1.82
N LYS A 71 11.53 25.44 1.10
CA LYS A 71 10.54 24.52 1.65
C LYS A 71 10.88 23.10 1.21
N THR A 72 10.84 22.16 2.15
CA THR A 72 11.13 20.74 1.90
C THR A 72 9.83 19.94 1.87
N PHE A 73 9.69 19.09 0.84
CA PHE A 73 8.53 18.22 0.69
C PHE A 73 8.96 16.77 0.55
N GLN A 74 8.47 15.92 1.44
CA GLN A 74 8.55 14.46 1.32
C GLN A 74 7.55 13.98 0.26
N LEU A 75 7.99 13.10 -0.61
CA LEU A 75 7.19 12.40 -1.62
C LEU A 75 6.87 10.96 -1.16
N SER A 76 6.23 10.16 -2.01
CA SER A 76 6.01 8.73 -1.76
C SER A 76 7.32 7.92 -1.89
N SER A 77 7.23 6.59 -1.73
CA SER A 77 8.40 5.73 -1.91
C SER A 77 8.96 5.82 -3.33
N THR A 78 10.27 5.62 -3.48
CA THR A 78 10.91 5.64 -4.81
C THR A 78 10.31 4.60 -5.76
N SER A 79 9.93 3.43 -5.27
CA SER A 79 9.23 2.39 -6.04
C SER A 79 7.86 2.86 -6.54
N ASN A 80 7.06 3.50 -5.67
CA ASN A 80 5.76 4.06 -6.03
C ASN A 80 5.89 5.24 -7.00
N LEU A 81 6.88 6.12 -6.80
CA LEU A 81 7.16 7.25 -7.68
C LEU A 81 7.57 6.77 -9.08
N LYS A 82 8.48 5.79 -9.16
CA LYS A 82 8.90 5.17 -10.42
C LYS A 82 7.71 4.52 -11.14
N ARG A 83 6.88 3.75 -10.44
CA ARG A 83 5.64 3.17 -11.01
C ARG A 83 4.65 4.23 -11.48
N GLY A 84 4.59 5.37 -10.78
CA GLY A 84 3.77 6.53 -11.13
C GLY A 84 4.36 7.43 -12.23
N GLY A 85 5.55 7.12 -12.78
CA GLY A 85 6.21 7.91 -13.81
C GLY A 85 7.01 9.11 -13.29
N ALA A 86 6.98 9.40 -11.99
CA ALA A 86 7.80 10.40 -11.32
C ALA A 86 9.22 9.85 -11.08
N THR A 87 9.94 9.54 -12.16
CA THR A 87 11.31 9.01 -12.10
C THR A 87 12.30 10.06 -11.62
N TYR A 88 13.48 9.63 -11.15
CA TYR A 88 14.59 10.55 -10.84
C TYR A 88 14.89 11.48 -12.02
N ALA A 89 14.98 10.95 -13.24
CA ALA A 89 15.25 11.74 -14.44
C ALA A 89 14.17 12.82 -14.69
N ALA A 90 12.89 12.48 -14.51
CA ALA A 90 11.79 13.42 -14.69
C ALA A 90 11.81 14.55 -13.63
N LEU A 91 12.03 14.20 -12.36
CA LEU A 91 12.10 15.17 -11.27
C LEU A 91 13.36 16.03 -11.37
N ASN A 92 14.53 15.40 -11.57
CA ASN A 92 15.81 16.10 -11.65
C ASN A 92 15.91 17.00 -12.90
N GLY A 93 15.34 16.58 -14.03
CA GLY A 93 15.20 17.42 -15.22
C GLY A 93 14.27 18.63 -15.03
N SER A 94 13.60 18.73 -13.88
CA SER A 94 12.77 19.88 -13.51
C SER A 94 13.46 20.85 -12.55
N VAL A 95 14.70 20.58 -12.13
CA VAL A 95 15.49 21.51 -11.30
C VAL A 95 15.69 22.83 -12.04
N ASN A 96 15.65 23.94 -11.30
CA ASN A 96 15.63 25.32 -11.77
C ASN A 96 14.37 25.74 -12.52
N LYS A 97 13.33 24.90 -12.60
CA LYS A 97 12.02 25.26 -13.16
C LYS A 97 11.05 25.65 -12.05
N GLN A 98 10.02 26.42 -12.42
CA GLN A 98 8.93 26.73 -11.52
C GLN A 98 8.05 25.49 -11.31
N VAL A 99 7.72 25.21 -10.06
CA VAL A 99 6.84 24.12 -9.64
C VAL A 99 5.85 24.63 -8.62
N THR A 100 4.70 23.96 -8.54
CA THR A 100 3.73 24.11 -7.47
C THR A 100 3.63 22.78 -6.72
N VAL A 101 3.69 22.80 -5.39
CA VAL A 101 3.57 21.60 -4.57
C VAL A 101 2.48 21.81 -3.54
N ARG A 102 1.50 20.91 -3.48
CA ARG A 102 0.50 20.89 -2.41
C ARG A 102 1.11 20.17 -1.21
N GLY A 103 1.60 20.94 -0.25
CA GLY A 103 2.27 20.42 0.95
C GLY A 103 1.37 20.43 2.17
N CYS A 104 1.17 19.28 2.80
CA CYS A 104 0.51 19.14 4.10
C CYS A 104 1.54 19.28 5.23
N LEU A 105 1.28 20.16 6.19
CA LEU A 105 2.22 20.47 7.26
C LEU A 105 2.43 19.28 8.20
N SER A 106 3.66 19.10 8.69
CA SER A 106 3.94 18.13 9.74
C SER A 106 3.21 18.49 11.04
N ARG A 107 2.78 17.46 11.78
CA ARG A 107 2.19 17.58 13.12
C ARG A 107 3.24 17.88 14.20
N ASN A 108 4.52 17.75 13.90
CA ASN A 108 5.62 17.92 14.86
C ASN A 108 6.10 19.38 15.05
N GLY A 109 5.44 20.33 14.39
CA GLY A 109 5.77 21.75 14.48
C GLY A 109 6.98 22.19 13.64
N THR A 110 7.64 21.27 12.92
CA THR A 110 8.59 21.62 11.86
C THR A 110 7.84 22.04 10.60
N ASP A 111 8.49 22.83 9.74
CA ASP A 111 7.93 23.24 8.45
C ASP A 111 8.12 22.19 7.34
N ASN A 112 8.44 20.94 7.73
CA ASN A 112 8.46 19.81 6.81
C ASN A 112 7.03 19.51 6.34
N ARG A 113 6.91 19.17 5.06
CA ARG A 113 5.62 18.93 4.42
C ARG A 113 5.60 17.60 3.69
N TYR A 114 4.46 16.94 3.66
CA TYR A 114 4.21 15.86 2.72
C TYR A 114 3.59 16.42 1.45
N ALA A 115 4.12 16.07 0.28
CA ALA A 115 3.54 16.43 -1.00
C ALA A 115 2.29 15.59 -1.28
N ALA A 116 1.11 16.14 -0.98
CA ALA A 116 -0.17 15.52 -1.32
C ALA A 116 -0.40 15.49 -2.84
N SER A 117 0.12 16.49 -3.55
CA SER A 117 0.31 16.51 -5.01
C SER A 117 1.52 17.37 -5.37
N PHE A 118 2.16 17.03 -6.50
CA PHE A 118 3.23 17.82 -7.09
C PHE A 118 2.76 18.25 -8.49
N VAL A 119 3.06 19.49 -8.86
CA VAL A 119 2.58 20.12 -10.08
C VAL A 119 3.74 20.81 -10.77
N GLY A 120 4.32 20.17 -11.78
CA GLY A 120 5.20 20.88 -12.72
C GLY A 120 4.34 21.74 -13.64
N VAL A 121 4.57 23.06 -13.71
CA VAL A 121 3.77 23.95 -14.56
C VAL A 121 4.49 24.27 -15.87
N MET A 122 3.73 24.06 -16.96
CA MET A 122 3.74 24.64 -18.31
C MET A 122 5.08 24.99 -18.96
N LEU A 123 5.30 24.38 -20.13
CA LEU A 123 6.19 24.87 -21.17
C LEU A 123 5.91 26.36 -21.44
N ALA A 124 6.85 27.22 -21.04
CA ALA A 124 6.93 28.56 -21.61
C ALA A 124 7.37 28.41 -23.08
N SER A 125 6.42 28.50 -24.01
CA SER A 125 6.71 28.67 -25.44
C SER A 125 5.69 29.62 -26.06
N LEU A 126 5.93 30.91 -25.86
CA LEU A 126 5.36 32.00 -26.66
C LEU A 126 5.99 31.95 -28.06
N VAL A 127 5.36 31.26 -29.02
CA VAL A 127 5.32 31.69 -30.43
C VAL A 127 4.00 31.21 -31.04
N ALA A 128 3.14 32.15 -31.44
CA ALA A 128 1.90 31.88 -32.12
C ALA A 128 2.14 31.36 -33.55
N LEU A 129 1.76 30.11 -33.83
CA LEU A 129 1.45 29.61 -35.19
C LEU A 129 0.36 28.52 -35.10
N PRO A 130 -0.62 28.47 -36.04
CA PRO A 130 -1.67 27.47 -36.03
C PRO A 130 -1.33 26.32 -36.98
N ILE A 131 -0.88 25.17 -36.47
CA ILE A 131 -0.88 23.91 -37.24
C ILE A 131 -1.25 22.74 -36.32
N ALA A 132 -2.12 21.89 -36.84
CA ALA A 132 -2.68 20.71 -36.23
C ALA A 132 -1.65 19.65 -35.78
N ALA A 133 -2.08 18.87 -34.77
CA ALA A 133 -1.57 17.56 -34.36
C ALA A 133 -0.12 17.48 -33.84
N SER A 134 0.03 17.51 -32.52
CA SER A 134 1.08 16.77 -31.80
C SER A 134 0.72 16.70 -30.32
N ALA A 135 0.65 15.48 -29.79
CA ALA A 135 0.64 15.08 -28.38
C ALA A 135 0.41 16.20 -27.36
N GLN A 136 -0.84 16.33 -26.91
CA GLN A 136 -1.16 17.07 -25.69
C GLN A 136 -0.57 16.29 -24.52
N GLU A 137 0.66 16.63 -24.12
CA GLU A 137 1.26 16.22 -22.86
C GLU A 137 0.27 16.58 -21.75
N LYS A 138 -0.45 15.58 -21.24
CA LYS A 138 -1.34 15.78 -20.10
C LYS A 138 -0.46 16.24 -18.93
N PRO A 139 -0.72 17.42 -18.34
CA PRO A 139 0.08 17.92 -17.23
C PRO A 139 0.07 16.92 -16.07
N PHE A 140 1.21 16.80 -15.39
CA PHE A 140 1.49 15.98 -14.20
C PHE A 140 0.51 16.18 -13.00
N VAL A 141 -0.50 17.04 -13.15
CA VAL A 141 -1.14 17.85 -12.10
C VAL A 141 -2.54 17.43 -11.68
N GLN A 142 -3.29 16.69 -12.50
CA GLN A 142 -4.71 16.42 -12.21
C GLN A 142 -5.01 14.97 -11.85
N ALA A 143 -3.98 14.13 -11.67
CA ALA A 143 -4.17 12.72 -11.95
C ALA A 143 -4.36 11.76 -10.77
N ARG A 144 -4.28 12.19 -9.50
CA ARG A 144 -4.53 11.27 -8.38
C ARG A 144 -6.00 10.86 -8.37
N GLY A 145 -6.26 9.62 -8.76
CA GLY A 145 -7.61 9.13 -8.94
C GLY A 145 -8.29 9.61 -10.24
N SER A 146 -7.53 9.93 -11.28
CA SER A 146 -8.10 10.30 -12.60
C SER A 146 -8.14 9.15 -13.61
N VAL A 147 -7.39 8.09 -13.34
CA VAL A 147 -7.30 6.92 -14.21
C VAL A 147 -8.12 5.82 -13.55
N VAL A 148 -9.19 5.39 -14.22
CA VAL A 148 -9.91 4.15 -13.88
C VAL A 148 -9.17 3.02 -14.58
N PRO A 149 -8.42 2.18 -13.85
CA PRO A 149 -7.69 1.08 -14.46
C PRO A 149 -8.67 -0.02 -14.92
N VAL A 150 -8.37 -0.63 -16.06
CA VAL A 150 -9.17 -1.73 -16.63
C VAL A 150 -8.60 -3.06 -16.16
N PRO A 151 -9.41 -4.00 -15.66
CA PRO A 151 -8.95 -5.35 -15.33
C PRO A 151 -8.29 -6.03 -16.53
N LEU A 152 -7.24 -6.82 -16.28
CA LEU A 152 -6.59 -7.57 -17.35
C LEU A 152 -7.55 -8.65 -17.91
N PRO A 153 -7.47 -8.99 -19.20
CA PRO A 153 -8.10 -10.23 -19.66
C PRO A 153 -7.42 -11.43 -18.99
N PRO A 154 -8.07 -12.60 -18.84
CA PRO A 154 -7.46 -13.79 -18.24
C PRO A 154 -6.15 -14.25 -18.90
N GLY A 155 -5.98 -13.98 -20.19
CA GLY A 155 -4.74 -14.31 -20.92
C GLY A 155 -4.58 -15.78 -21.31
N GLY A 156 -5.59 -16.62 -21.04
CA GLY A 156 -5.57 -18.05 -21.37
C GLY A 156 -5.30 -18.95 -20.15
N PRO A 157 -5.07 -20.26 -20.36
CA PRO A 157 -4.79 -21.19 -19.27
C PRO A 157 -3.46 -20.86 -18.57
N PRO A 158 -3.31 -21.21 -17.28
CA PRO A 158 -2.07 -20.98 -16.57
C PRO A 158 -0.94 -21.87 -17.12
N PRO A 159 0.32 -21.39 -17.13
CA PRO A 159 1.47 -22.21 -17.47
C PRO A 159 1.66 -23.35 -16.45
N ARG A 160 2.38 -24.40 -16.87
CA ARG A 160 2.71 -25.56 -16.02
C ARG A 160 4.22 -25.78 -15.99
N MET A 161 4.70 -26.21 -14.82
CA MET A 161 6.07 -26.64 -14.61
C MET A 161 6.32 -28.02 -15.23
N SER A 162 7.59 -28.45 -15.25
CA SER A 162 7.99 -29.75 -15.81
C SER A 162 7.43 -30.97 -15.07
N ASP A 163 7.02 -30.81 -13.81
CA ASP A 163 6.38 -31.85 -12.99
C ASP A 163 4.84 -31.87 -13.16
N GLY A 164 4.30 -31.00 -14.01
CA GLY A 164 2.87 -30.93 -14.34
C GLY A 164 2.06 -30.04 -13.39
N HIS A 165 2.61 -29.57 -12.27
CA HIS A 165 1.93 -28.59 -11.43
C HIS A 165 1.85 -27.22 -12.12
N VAL A 166 0.89 -26.41 -11.70
CA VAL A 166 0.74 -25.04 -12.20
C VAL A 166 1.95 -24.21 -11.80
N ASP A 167 2.50 -23.47 -12.75
CA ASP A 167 3.58 -22.53 -12.52
C ASP A 167 2.99 -21.22 -11.95
N LEU A 168 3.31 -20.89 -10.71
CA LEU A 168 2.87 -19.66 -10.04
C LEU A 168 3.83 -18.49 -10.29
N SER A 169 4.90 -18.72 -11.07
CA SER A 169 5.93 -17.71 -11.28
C SER A 169 5.39 -16.46 -11.97
N GLY A 170 5.86 -15.31 -11.49
CA GLY A 170 5.48 -14.01 -12.02
C GLY A 170 5.71 -12.88 -11.02
N VAL A 171 5.61 -11.66 -11.54
CA VAL A 171 5.56 -10.44 -10.73
C VAL A 171 4.10 -10.03 -10.61
N TRP A 172 3.55 -10.19 -9.42
CA TRP A 172 2.13 -10.11 -9.11
C TRP A 172 1.79 -8.81 -8.39
N PHE A 173 0.85 -8.07 -8.96
CA PHE A 173 0.33 -6.82 -8.41
C PHE A 173 -1.00 -7.08 -7.69
N PRO A 174 -1.22 -6.50 -6.50
CA PRO A 174 -2.51 -6.59 -5.83
C PRO A 174 -3.66 -6.05 -6.69
N GLY A 175 -4.78 -6.77 -6.70
CA GLY A 175 -5.97 -6.43 -7.48
C GLY A 175 -5.90 -6.89 -8.94
N PRO A 176 -6.92 -6.57 -9.75
CA PRO A 176 -7.10 -7.22 -11.04
C PRO A 176 -6.52 -6.47 -12.25
N THR A 177 -5.89 -5.31 -12.02
CA THR A 177 -5.61 -4.33 -13.08
C THR A 177 -4.15 -4.30 -13.56
N GLY A 178 -3.34 -5.24 -13.11
CA GLY A 178 -1.89 -5.22 -13.27
C GLY A 178 -1.30 -4.04 -12.52
N LYS A 179 -0.51 -3.22 -13.24
CA LYS A 179 0.19 -2.06 -12.69
C LYS A 179 -0.78 -0.88 -12.41
N ALA A 180 -1.59 -1.00 -11.37
CA ALA A 180 -2.16 0.18 -10.73
C ALA A 180 -1.00 1.00 -10.13
N ASN A 181 -0.96 2.30 -10.41
CA ASN A 181 0.02 3.22 -9.84
C ASN A 181 -0.63 4.13 -8.81
N ALA A 182 0.15 4.99 -8.15
CA ALA A 182 -0.32 5.94 -7.14
C ALA A 182 -1.41 6.93 -7.64
N TRP A 183 -1.71 6.91 -8.95
CA TRP A 183 -2.68 7.75 -9.63
C TRP A 183 -3.96 7.01 -10.03
N SER A 184 -3.99 5.68 -9.88
CA SER A 184 -5.15 4.85 -10.20
C SER A 184 -6.23 5.00 -9.12
N VAL A 185 -7.49 5.20 -9.53
CA VAL A 185 -8.61 4.88 -8.64
C VAL A 185 -8.72 3.37 -8.66
N VAL A 186 -8.07 2.68 -7.74
CA VAL A 186 -8.41 1.28 -7.50
C VAL A 186 -9.68 1.33 -6.65
N PRO A 187 -10.86 0.99 -7.19
CA PRO A 187 -12.05 0.90 -6.35
C PRO A 187 -11.71 -0.08 -5.24
N GLU A 188 -11.99 0.28 -3.99
CA GLU A 188 -11.73 -0.61 -2.89
C GLU A 188 -12.65 -1.83 -3.06
N GLN A 189 -12.12 -2.89 -3.66
CA GLN A 189 -12.79 -4.18 -3.75
C GLN A 189 -12.65 -4.85 -2.39
N ARG A 190 -13.26 -4.24 -1.36
CA ARG A 190 -13.46 -4.95 -0.09
C ARG A 190 -14.45 -6.06 -0.37
N VAL A 191 -13.93 -7.25 -0.66
CA VAL A 191 -14.74 -8.45 -0.63
C VAL A 191 -15.32 -8.54 0.78
N LYS A 192 -16.64 -8.74 0.88
CA LYS A 192 -17.29 -8.90 2.17
C LYS A 192 -16.73 -10.17 2.83
N GLU A 193 -16.01 -9.99 3.92
CA GLU A 193 -15.50 -11.09 4.74
C GLU A 193 -16.43 -11.34 5.93
N ASP A 194 -16.42 -12.56 6.44
CA ASP A 194 -17.06 -12.86 7.72
C ASP A 194 -16.33 -12.13 8.86
N PRO A 195 -17.05 -11.73 9.92
CA PRO A 195 -16.41 -11.15 11.10
C PRO A 195 -15.35 -12.08 11.69
N ILE A 196 -14.22 -11.52 12.12
CA ILE A 196 -13.17 -12.26 12.80
C ILE A 196 -13.72 -12.73 14.17
N PRO A 197 -13.71 -14.05 14.45
CA PRO A 197 -14.38 -14.61 15.62
C PRO A 197 -13.47 -14.55 16.86
N PHE A 198 -13.01 -13.35 17.22
CA PHE A 198 -12.16 -13.13 18.39
C PHE A 198 -12.79 -13.67 19.67
N GLN A 199 -11.96 -14.19 20.58
CA GLN A 199 -12.33 -14.38 21.98
C GLN A 199 -12.71 -13.02 22.59
N PRO A 200 -13.62 -12.95 23.58
CA PRO A 200 -14.10 -11.66 24.11
C PRO A 200 -12.99 -10.74 24.63
N TRP A 201 -11.98 -11.31 25.29
CA TRP A 201 -10.82 -10.55 25.78
C TRP A 201 -9.98 -10.00 24.64
N ALA A 202 -9.82 -10.78 23.56
CA ALA A 202 -9.03 -10.42 22.40
C ALA A 202 -9.72 -9.34 21.57
N GLU A 203 -11.04 -9.44 21.42
CA GLU A 203 -11.87 -8.42 20.78
C GLU A 203 -11.79 -7.08 21.53
N ALA A 204 -11.87 -7.11 22.86
CA ALA A 204 -11.71 -5.91 23.69
C ALA A 204 -10.33 -5.27 23.51
N LYS A 205 -9.26 -6.08 23.48
CA LYS A 205 -7.90 -5.60 23.22
C LYS A 205 -7.77 -5.01 21.82
N TYR A 206 -8.23 -5.71 20.79
CA TYR A 206 -8.18 -5.24 19.40
C TYR A 206 -8.91 -3.90 19.21
N LYS A 207 -10.10 -3.75 19.79
CA LYS A 207 -10.88 -2.50 19.74
C LYS A 207 -10.28 -1.37 20.57
N SER A 208 -9.41 -1.67 21.53
CA SER A 208 -8.75 -0.67 22.36
C SER A 208 -7.59 0.06 21.65
N PHE A 209 -7.08 -0.50 20.54
CA PHE A 209 -5.99 0.12 19.80
C PHE A 209 -6.41 1.46 19.20
N THR A 210 -5.70 2.51 19.57
CA THR A 210 -5.79 3.80 18.92
C THR A 210 -5.10 3.76 17.55
N ARG A 211 -5.31 4.78 16.72
CA ARG A 211 -4.54 4.93 15.48
C ARG A 211 -3.03 4.96 15.73
N VAL A 212 -2.59 5.56 16.84
CA VAL A 212 -1.17 5.62 17.18
C VAL A 212 -0.65 4.25 17.58
N ASP A 213 -1.41 3.45 18.32
CA ASP A 213 -1.03 2.07 18.67
C ASP A 213 -0.88 1.19 17.43
N LEU A 214 -1.80 1.32 16.47
CA LEU A 214 -1.74 0.59 15.20
C LEU A 214 -0.49 0.95 14.37
N GLU A 215 -0.07 2.22 14.42
CA GLU A 215 1.13 2.68 13.73
C GLU A 215 2.40 2.24 14.46
N LEU A 216 2.42 2.33 15.79
CA LEU A 216 3.53 1.86 16.62
C LEU A 216 3.73 0.34 16.55
N GLY A 217 2.69 -0.44 16.29
CA GLY A 217 2.81 -1.89 16.06
C GLY A 217 3.03 -2.29 14.61
N SER A 218 2.96 -1.33 13.66
CA SER A 218 3.14 -1.64 12.24
C SER A 218 4.59 -2.01 11.94
N ALA A 219 4.78 -3.15 11.27
CA ALA A 219 6.09 -3.58 10.79
C ALA A 219 6.73 -2.58 9.81
N ASN A 220 5.91 -1.80 9.11
CA ASN A 220 6.36 -0.78 8.15
C ASN A 220 6.83 0.51 8.81
N VAL A 221 6.41 0.77 10.05
CA VAL A 221 6.89 1.92 10.84
C VAL A 221 8.20 1.56 11.55
N ASN A 222 8.31 0.31 12.00
CA ASN A 222 9.46 -0.15 12.78
C ASN A 222 10.55 -0.84 11.95
N CYS A 223 10.31 -1.02 10.65
CA CYS A 223 11.15 -1.81 9.75
C CYS A 223 11.41 -3.24 10.26
N THR A 224 10.42 -3.86 10.91
CA THR A 224 10.50 -5.25 11.37
C THR A 224 9.94 -6.19 10.30
N PRO A 225 10.20 -7.50 10.35
CA PRO A 225 9.55 -8.45 9.44
C PRO A 225 8.04 -8.52 9.66
N VAL A 226 7.29 -8.85 8.61
CA VAL A 226 5.81 -9.00 8.66
C VAL A 226 5.34 -10.42 8.89
N GLY A 227 6.20 -11.41 8.62
CA GLY A 227 5.85 -12.81 8.75
C GLY A 227 4.78 -13.29 7.78
N THR A 228 4.21 -14.44 8.08
CA THR A 228 3.11 -15.08 7.34
C THR A 228 1.81 -14.94 8.14
N PRO A 229 0.66 -14.55 7.56
CA PRO A 229 0.41 -14.27 6.13
C PRO A 229 0.80 -12.85 5.68
N GLY A 230 1.49 -12.09 6.55
CA GLY A 230 1.96 -10.72 6.30
C GLY A 230 2.66 -10.53 4.95
N MET A 231 3.37 -11.53 4.45
CA MET A 231 4.03 -11.48 3.13
C MET A 231 3.07 -11.25 1.95
N PHE A 232 1.76 -11.51 2.11
CA PHE A 232 0.73 -11.20 1.12
C PHE A 232 -0.26 -10.14 1.59
N THR A 233 -0.45 -9.98 2.90
CA THR A 233 -1.44 -9.05 3.47
C THR A 233 -0.86 -7.68 3.81
N ASP A 234 0.47 -7.55 3.89
CA ASP A 234 1.17 -6.27 4.09
C ASP A 234 1.03 -5.41 2.82
N ASN A 235 0.16 -4.40 2.91
CA ASN A 235 -0.56 -3.80 1.79
C ASN A 235 0.33 -3.13 0.72
N ALA A 236 -0.16 -3.18 -0.52
CA ALA A 236 0.23 -2.44 -1.74
C ALA A 236 1.60 -2.72 -2.38
N TYR A 237 2.38 -3.67 -1.86
CA TYR A 237 3.66 -4.01 -2.47
C TYR A 237 3.54 -5.12 -3.50
N VAL A 238 4.45 -5.09 -4.46
CA VAL A 238 4.51 -6.06 -5.55
C VAL A 238 5.16 -7.35 -5.02
N HIS A 239 4.64 -8.50 -5.45
CA HIS A 239 5.17 -9.80 -5.08
C HIS A 239 5.86 -10.42 -6.29
N GLN A 240 7.10 -10.88 -6.14
CA GLN A 240 7.69 -11.78 -7.11
C GLN A 240 7.61 -13.20 -6.56
N ILE A 241 7.07 -14.10 -7.37
CA ILE A 241 7.04 -15.53 -7.07
C ILE A 241 7.87 -16.23 -8.12
N ASP A 242 8.73 -17.14 -7.68
CA ASP A 242 9.47 -18.05 -8.52
C ASP A 242 9.18 -19.48 -8.03
N THR A 243 8.48 -20.26 -8.85
CA THR A 243 8.20 -21.67 -8.58
C THR A 243 9.00 -22.58 -9.49
N LYS A 244 9.52 -23.66 -8.89
CA LYS A 244 10.16 -24.76 -9.60
C LYS A 244 9.82 -26.07 -8.89
N PRO A 245 10.01 -27.25 -9.52
CA PRO A 245 9.71 -28.52 -8.87
C PRO A 245 10.34 -28.61 -7.48
N GLY A 246 9.50 -28.84 -6.47
CA GLY A 246 9.89 -28.94 -5.05
C GLY A 246 10.11 -27.64 -4.29
N GLN A 247 10.02 -26.45 -4.91
CA GLN A 247 10.24 -25.16 -4.22
C GLN A 247 9.29 -24.04 -4.68
N PHE A 248 8.80 -23.29 -3.69
CA PHE A 248 8.10 -22.02 -3.85
C PHE A 248 8.98 -20.92 -3.23
N ILE A 249 9.36 -19.93 -4.04
CA ILE A 249 10.16 -18.79 -3.59
C ILE A 249 9.28 -17.56 -3.72
N HIS A 250 9.17 -16.79 -2.64
CA HIS A 250 8.33 -15.60 -2.60
C HIS A 250 9.16 -14.43 -2.10
N LEU A 251 9.21 -13.39 -2.90
CA LEU A 251 9.82 -12.11 -2.59
C LEU A 251 8.73 -11.04 -2.57
N ILE A 252 8.82 -10.11 -1.65
CA ILE A 252 7.96 -8.91 -1.61
C ILE A 252 8.84 -7.67 -1.70
N GLU A 253 8.37 -6.68 -2.46
CA GLU A 253 9.09 -5.43 -2.69
C GLU A 253 9.47 -4.73 -1.38
N ASN A 254 8.60 -4.82 -0.37
CA ASN A 254 8.80 -4.17 0.91
C ASN A 254 9.92 -4.83 1.71
N ASN A 255 10.96 -4.05 2.05
CA ASN A 255 12.12 -4.46 2.83
C ASN A 255 12.90 -5.63 2.22
N ASN A 256 12.80 -5.86 0.91
CA ASN A 256 13.38 -7.00 0.21
C ASN A 256 13.19 -8.33 0.97
N ARG A 257 12.02 -8.54 1.56
CA ARG A 257 11.75 -9.74 2.35
C ARG A 257 11.52 -10.90 1.38
N TRP A 258 11.97 -12.09 1.79
CA TRP A 258 11.78 -13.30 1.01
C TRP A 258 11.58 -14.52 1.91
N ARG A 259 10.97 -15.57 1.36
CA ARG A 259 10.89 -16.91 1.93
C ARG A 259 11.08 -17.97 0.87
N VAL A 260 11.54 -19.14 1.29
CA VAL A 260 11.64 -20.34 0.47
C VAL A 260 10.89 -21.45 1.19
N VAL A 261 9.84 -21.96 0.53
CA VAL A 261 9.00 -23.04 1.06
C VAL A 261 9.21 -24.29 0.20
N HIS A 262 9.44 -25.43 0.86
CA HIS A 262 9.56 -26.71 0.17
C HIS A 262 8.17 -27.27 -0.13
N THR A 263 7.95 -27.69 -1.38
CA THR A 263 6.62 -28.13 -1.88
C THR A 263 6.51 -29.65 -2.02
N ASP A 264 7.41 -30.39 -1.40
CA ASP A 264 7.51 -31.85 -1.46
C ASP A 264 6.64 -32.58 -0.41
N GLY A 265 5.82 -31.84 0.34
CA GLY A 265 4.91 -32.41 1.33
C GLY A 265 5.61 -32.98 2.58
N ARG A 266 6.85 -32.55 2.85
CA ARG A 266 7.57 -32.95 4.07
C ARG A 266 6.79 -32.55 5.33
N PRO A 267 6.91 -33.30 6.45
CA PRO A 267 6.34 -32.85 7.71
C PRO A 267 7.07 -31.61 8.23
N HIS A 268 6.41 -30.89 9.14
CA HIS A 268 7.05 -29.86 9.96
C HIS A 268 8.21 -30.41 10.77
N SER A 269 9.10 -29.50 11.17
CA SER A 269 10.16 -29.79 12.14
C SER A 269 9.57 -30.35 13.44
N LYS A 270 10.36 -31.17 14.14
CA LYS A 270 9.91 -31.74 15.42
C LYS A 270 9.77 -30.63 16.48
N PRO A 271 8.88 -30.79 17.48
CA PRO A 271 8.65 -29.74 18.48
C PRO A 271 9.91 -29.23 19.18
N GLU A 272 10.89 -30.10 19.44
CA GLU A 272 12.17 -29.74 20.05
C GLU A 272 13.11 -28.91 19.14
N ASP A 273 12.87 -28.92 17.83
CA ASP A 273 13.66 -28.24 16.81
C ASP A 273 12.96 -26.97 16.27
N LEU A 274 11.74 -26.68 16.73
CA LEU A 274 10.98 -25.51 16.26
C LEU A 274 11.61 -24.20 16.79
N GLU A 275 11.93 -23.30 15.87
CA GLU A 275 12.33 -21.93 16.17
C GLU A 275 11.16 -20.95 15.89
N PRO A 276 10.99 -19.89 16.70
CA PRO A 276 9.96 -18.87 16.45
C PRO A 276 10.42 -17.92 15.33
N LEU A 277 10.33 -18.38 14.08
CA LEU A 277 10.72 -17.60 12.90
C LEU A 277 9.58 -16.66 12.49
N PHE A 278 9.90 -15.56 11.82
CA PHE A 278 8.88 -14.60 11.39
C PHE A 278 7.88 -15.20 10.39
N ASN A 279 8.32 -16.04 9.45
CA ASN A 279 7.42 -16.78 8.56
C ASN A 279 7.00 -18.15 9.14
N GLY A 280 7.55 -18.52 10.30
CA GLY A 280 7.36 -19.82 10.92
C GLY A 280 8.17 -20.95 10.28
N ASP A 281 7.94 -22.16 10.77
CA ASP A 281 8.30 -23.41 10.11
C ASP A 281 7.23 -23.69 9.05
N GLU A 282 7.62 -23.65 7.77
CA GLU A 282 6.70 -23.73 6.62
C GLU A 282 6.90 -25.03 5.86
N THR A 283 5.81 -25.74 5.58
CA THR A 283 5.78 -26.85 4.63
C THR A 283 4.67 -26.65 3.61
N ALA A 284 4.80 -27.24 2.42
CA ALA A 284 3.78 -27.12 1.41
C ALA A 284 3.56 -28.40 0.60
N ARG A 285 2.35 -28.51 0.06
CA ARG A 285 1.93 -29.60 -0.81
C ARG A 285 0.96 -29.09 -1.87
N TRP A 286 0.87 -29.83 -2.98
CA TRP A 286 -0.11 -29.55 -4.02
C TRP A 286 -1.41 -30.34 -3.79
N GLU A 287 -2.53 -29.63 -3.83
CA GLU A 287 -3.88 -30.20 -3.87
C GLU A 287 -4.49 -29.88 -5.25
N GLY A 288 -4.24 -30.77 -6.21
CA GLY A 288 -4.50 -30.49 -7.62
C GLY A 288 -3.64 -29.33 -8.13
N ASP A 289 -4.28 -28.27 -8.62
CA ASP A 289 -3.64 -27.05 -9.11
C ASP A 289 -3.52 -25.94 -8.03
N THR A 290 -3.77 -26.27 -6.76
CA THR A 290 -3.64 -25.34 -5.63
C THR A 290 -2.44 -25.72 -4.77
N LEU A 291 -1.52 -24.79 -4.55
CA LEU A 291 -0.46 -24.93 -3.57
C LEU A 291 -1.03 -24.61 -2.19
N VAL A 292 -0.86 -25.51 -1.23
CA VAL A 292 -1.25 -25.31 0.17
C VAL A 292 0.02 -25.23 0.99
N ILE A 293 0.24 -24.09 1.65
CA ILE A 293 1.35 -23.86 2.58
C ILE A 293 0.77 -23.90 3.99
N ASP A 294 1.42 -24.65 4.87
CA ASP A 294 1.07 -24.86 6.27
C ASP A 294 2.22 -24.26 7.10
N SER A 295 1.91 -23.37 8.04
CA SER A 295 2.89 -22.58 8.79
C SER A 295 2.57 -22.59 10.28
N ILE A 296 3.55 -22.98 11.09
CA ILE A 296 3.49 -22.97 12.57
C ILE A 296 4.73 -22.27 13.15
N SER A 297 4.80 -22.09 14.47
CA SER A 297 5.97 -21.50 15.14
C SER A 297 6.29 -20.08 14.65
N ILE A 298 5.24 -19.28 14.44
CA ILE A 298 5.35 -17.91 13.94
C ILE A 298 5.63 -16.96 15.11
N ASP A 299 6.61 -16.08 14.95
CA ASP A 299 7.01 -15.10 15.98
C ASP A 299 5.83 -14.17 16.37
N GLU A 300 5.48 -14.14 17.66
CA GLU A 300 4.36 -13.36 18.23
C GLU A 300 4.47 -11.84 18.04
N ARG A 301 5.64 -11.33 17.63
CA ARG A 301 5.81 -9.90 17.30
C ARG A 301 5.15 -9.52 15.98
N THR A 302 4.80 -10.49 15.13
CA THR A 302 4.11 -10.22 13.87
C THR A 302 2.61 -10.01 14.06
N TRP A 303 2.00 -9.31 13.10
CA TRP A 303 0.55 -9.07 13.06
C TRP A 303 -0.01 -9.62 11.75
N ILE A 304 -1.23 -10.16 11.79
CA ILE A 304 -1.90 -10.73 10.60
C ILE A 304 -2.29 -9.62 9.61
N LYS A 305 -3.03 -8.61 10.08
CA LYS A 305 -3.38 -7.36 9.39
C LYS A 305 -3.98 -6.35 10.38
N ASP A 306 -3.77 -5.05 10.17
CA ASP A 306 -4.51 -3.96 10.83
C ASP A 306 -4.68 -4.07 12.37
N GLY A 307 -3.64 -4.48 13.10
CA GLY A 307 -3.72 -4.64 14.57
C GLY A 307 -4.14 -6.02 15.05
N TRP A 308 -4.42 -6.95 14.14
CA TRP A 308 -4.74 -8.34 14.46
C TRP A 308 -3.48 -9.06 14.96
N PHE A 309 -3.29 -9.02 16.27
CA PHE A 309 -2.27 -9.76 17.01
C PHE A 309 -2.64 -11.24 17.14
N HIS A 310 -1.66 -12.10 17.37
CA HIS A 310 -1.84 -13.53 17.60
C HIS A 310 -1.04 -13.98 18.83
N SER A 311 -1.20 -15.25 19.21
CA SER A 311 -0.41 -15.92 20.25
C SER A 311 0.68 -16.81 19.65
N ASP A 312 1.48 -17.43 20.52
CA ASP A 312 2.41 -18.54 20.23
C ASP A 312 1.75 -19.79 19.62
N GLN A 313 0.41 -19.87 19.60
CA GLN A 313 -0.35 -20.99 19.00
C GLN A 313 -0.89 -20.65 17.60
N LEU A 314 -0.40 -19.60 16.96
CA LEU A 314 -0.79 -19.29 15.60
C LEU A 314 -0.41 -20.43 14.65
N HIS A 315 -1.41 -20.91 13.92
CA HIS A 315 -1.29 -21.79 12.77
C HIS A 315 -1.97 -21.12 11.58
N VAL A 316 -1.23 -21.03 10.47
CA VAL A 316 -1.68 -20.38 9.23
C VAL A 316 -1.67 -21.39 8.11
N ILE A 317 -2.79 -21.47 7.39
CA ILE A 317 -2.91 -22.27 6.16
C ILE A 317 -3.13 -21.32 5.00
N GLU A 318 -2.15 -21.20 4.12
CA GLU A 318 -2.21 -20.40 2.91
C GLU A 318 -2.55 -21.29 1.70
N ARG A 319 -3.36 -20.76 0.78
CA ARG A 319 -3.75 -21.43 -0.45
C ARG A 319 -3.51 -20.49 -1.62
N LEU A 320 -2.71 -20.95 -2.59
CA LEU A 320 -2.42 -20.22 -3.81
C LEU A 320 -2.89 -21.01 -5.03
N ARG A 321 -3.60 -20.35 -5.93
CA ARG A 321 -3.99 -20.92 -7.23
C ARG A 321 -3.84 -19.88 -8.33
N ARG A 322 -3.53 -20.33 -9.54
CA ARG A 322 -3.41 -19.46 -10.71
C ARG A 322 -4.52 -19.81 -11.71
N PRO A 323 -5.72 -19.20 -11.62
CA PRO A 323 -6.86 -19.58 -12.46
C PRO A 323 -6.65 -19.28 -13.95
N SER A 324 -5.72 -18.40 -14.31
CA SER A 324 -5.41 -18.05 -15.70
C SER A 324 -4.00 -17.46 -15.83
N LEU A 325 -3.52 -17.26 -17.05
CA LEU A 325 -2.19 -16.68 -17.29
C LEU A 325 -1.97 -15.37 -16.50
N ASN A 326 -2.96 -14.48 -16.47
CA ASN A 326 -2.82 -13.14 -15.92
C ASN A 326 -3.29 -12.98 -14.47
N TYR A 327 -3.77 -14.04 -13.82
CA TYR A 327 -4.33 -13.96 -12.47
C TYR A 327 -3.79 -15.03 -11.53
N LEU A 328 -3.42 -14.58 -10.34
CA LEU A 328 -3.11 -15.39 -9.17
C LEU A 328 -4.17 -15.08 -8.10
N GLU A 329 -4.57 -16.09 -7.34
CA GLU A 329 -5.47 -15.93 -6.21
C GLU A 329 -4.84 -16.50 -4.96
N TYR A 330 -5.00 -15.77 -3.86
CA TYR A 330 -4.45 -16.11 -2.55
C TYR A 330 -5.54 -16.07 -1.49
N GLN A 331 -5.58 -17.08 -0.62
CA GLN A 331 -6.47 -17.16 0.53
C GLN A 331 -5.67 -17.68 1.72
N TYR A 332 -6.03 -17.25 2.93
CA TYR A 332 -5.45 -17.80 4.14
C TYR A 332 -6.52 -18.12 5.18
N THR A 333 -6.23 -19.14 5.99
CA THR A 333 -6.97 -19.53 7.18
C THR A 333 -6.09 -19.30 8.40
N ILE A 334 -6.67 -18.70 9.44
CA ILE A 334 -6.04 -18.46 10.72
C ILE A 334 -6.67 -19.38 11.76
N GLU A 335 -5.82 -20.13 12.45
CA GLU A 335 -6.15 -20.93 13.61
C GLU A 335 -5.32 -20.46 14.81
N ASP A 336 -5.99 -20.00 15.85
CA ASP A 336 -5.37 -19.63 17.12
C ASP A 336 -6.43 -19.76 18.21
N ALA A 337 -6.44 -20.86 18.95
CA ALA A 337 -7.48 -21.12 19.95
C ALA A 337 -7.39 -20.18 21.17
N LYS A 338 -6.23 -19.56 21.42
CA LYS A 338 -6.06 -18.58 22.50
C LYS A 338 -6.73 -17.25 22.14
N VAL A 339 -6.67 -16.85 20.87
CA VAL A 339 -7.16 -15.55 20.38
C VAL A 339 -8.52 -15.63 19.69
N LEU A 340 -8.85 -16.73 19.05
CA LEU A 340 -10.09 -16.97 18.29
C LEU A 340 -10.98 -18.04 18.94
N THR A 341 -12.29 -17.92 18.74
CA THR A 341 -13.28 -18.91 19.16
C THR A 341 -13.44 -20.07 18.18
N LYS A 342 -13.03 -19.88 16.92
CA LYS A 342 -12.97 -20.88 15.85
C LYS A 342 -12.03 -20.40 14.74
N PRO A 343 -11.55 -21.30 13.86
CA PRO A 343 -10.81 -20.91 12.66
C PRO A 343 -11.55 -19.86 11.82
N TRP A 344 -10.80 -18.98 11.17
CA TRP A 344 -11.33 -17.97 10.25
C TRP A 344 -10.60 -18.02 8.92
N THR A 345 -11.33 -17.89 7.81
CA THR A 345 -10.77 -17.95 6.45
C THR A 345 -11.09 -16.67 5.71
N SER A 346 -10.08 -16.10 5.06
CA SER A 346 -10.22 -14.88 4.25
C SER A 346 -11.06 -15.12 2.99
N ALA A 347 -11.54 -14.04 2.40
CA ALA A 347 -11.91 -14.10 1.00
C ALA A 347 -10.67 -14.40 0.13
N TRP A 348 -10.90 -14.92 -1.08
CA TRP A 348 -9.84 -14.98 -2.09
C TRP A 348 -9.46 -13.56 -2.52
N MET A 349 -8.18 -13.24 -2.41
CA MET A 349 -7.58 -12.02 -2.92
C MET A 349 -7.05 -12.28 -4.32
N THR A 350 -7.39 -11.39 -5.26
CA THR A 350 -6.89 -11.45 -6.63
C THR A 350 -5.61 -10.63 -6.75
N LEU A 351 -4.61 -11.22 -7.39
CA LEU A 351 -3.43 -10.54 -7.90
C LEU A 351 -3.36 -10.72 -9.42
N SER A 352 -2.75 -9.76 -10.09
CA SER A 352 -2.65 -9.73 -11.55
C SER A 352 -1.21 -9.62 -12.02
N LEU A 353 -0.93 -10.24 -13.16
CA LEU A 353 0.43 -10.34 -13.69
C LEU A 353 0.92 -8.98 -14.20
N GLY A 354 2.11 -8.60 -13.79
CA GLY A 354 2.89 -7.49 -14.34
C GLY A 354 4.04 -7.97 -15.22
N HIS A 355 4.65 -7.03 -15.94
CA HIS A 355 5.82 -7.26 -16.80
C HIS A 355 7.05 -6.48 -16.31
N GLU A 356 7.01 -5.97 -15.09
CA GLU A 356 8.08 -5.15 -14.51
C GLU A 356 8.90 -5.97 -13.54
N ASP A 357 10.16 -5.60 -13.38
CA ASP A 357 11.02 -6.18 -12.35
C ASP A 357 10.61 -5.68 -10.96
N LEU A 358 10.74 -6.56 -9.96
CA LEU A 358 10.65 -6.16 -8.56
C LEU A 358 11.71 -5.08 -8.27
N THR A 359 11.32 -3.96 -7.68
CA THR A 359 12.24 -2.85 -7.39
C THR A 359 12.69 -2.91 -5.93
N GLU A 360 13.93 -2.53 -5.64
CA GLU A 360 14.39 -2.43 -4.26
C GLU A 360 13.61 -1.33 -3.49
N ASN A 361 13.11 -1.68 -2.31
CA ASN A 361 12.50 -0.74 -1.38
C ASN A 361 12.83 -1.16 0.06
N PHE A 362 13.50 -0.26 0.80
CA PHE A 362 13.94 -0.49 2.17
C PHE A 362 13.41 0.58 3.09
N CYS A 363 12.71 0.14 4.13
CA CYS A 363 12.33 0.96 5.25
C CYS A 363 13.59 1.43 6.00
N THR A 364 13.67 2.74 6.24
CA THR A 364 14.53 3.33 7.26
C THR A 364 13.71 3.52 8.51
N ARG A 365 14.27 3.19 9.68
CA ARG A 365 13.57 3.33 10.97
C ARG A 365 13.04 4.76 11.08
N ASN A 366 11.76 4.90 11.43
CA ASN A 366 11.15 6.22 11.57
C ASN A 366 11.92 7.05 12.60
N GLU A 367 12.39 8.24 12.22
CA GLU A 367 13.15 9.13 13.09
C GLU A 367 12.26 9.75 14.20
N ASN A 368 10.93 9.65 14.07
CA ASN A 368 9.94 10.28 14.94
C ASN A 368 9.23 9.30 15.91
N VAL A 369 9.76 8.09 16.15
CA VAL A 369 9.11 7.10 17.05
C VAL A 369 8.86 7.67 18.46
N ASP A 370 9.78 8.48 18.99
CA ASP A 370 9.60 9.15 20.29
C ASP A 370 8.39 10.09 20.31
N GLN A 371 8.08 10.72 19.19
CA GLN A 371 6.90 11.58 19.06
C GLN A 371 5.63 10.74 19.04
N LEU A 372 5.63 9.58 18.37
CA LEU A 372 4.51 8.65 18.39
C LEU A 372 4.21 8.19 19.82
N HIS A 373 5.24 7.85 20.60
CA HIS A 373 5.06 7.52 22.02
C HIS A 373 4.48 8.69 22.82
N LYS A 374 4.95 9.93 22.62
CA LYS A 374 4.37 11.12 23.27
C LYS A 374 2.89 11.31 22.93
N LEU A 375 2.52 11.13 21.66
CA LEU A 375 1.13 11.23 21.21
C LEU A 375 0.24 10.13 21.83
N ALA A 376 0.75 8.90 21.94
CA ALA A 376 0.04 7.80 22.59
C ALA A 376 -0.25 8.11 24.08
N GLU A 377 0.74 8.65 24.80
CA GLU A 377 0.57 9.04 26.21
C GLU A 377 -0.42 10.21 26.38
N GLN A 378 -0.40 11.18 25.46
CA GLN A 378 -1.37 12.28 25.45
C GLN A 378 -2.81 11.78 25.22
N GLN A 379 -3.01 10.82 24.31
CA GLN A 379 -4.32 10.21 24.06
C GLN A 379 -4.84 9.45 25.28
N LYS A 380 -3.96 8.66 25.93
CA LYS A 380 -4.30 7.96 27.19
C LYS A 380 -4.66 8.93 28.31
N ALA A 381 -3.97 10.06 28.42
CA ALA A 381 -4.25 11.08 29.44
C ALA A 381 -5.56 11.83 29.15
N GLY A 382 -5.88 12.07 27.87
CA GLY A 382 -7.12 12.73 27.44
C GLY A 382 -8.37 11.87 27.64
N ALA A 383 -8.27 10.55 27.45
CA ALA A 383 -9.37 9.61 27.65
C ALA A 383 -9.74 9.36 29.13
N ARG A 384 -8.93 9.86 30.08
CA ARG A 384 -9.15 9.75 31.53
C ARG A 384 -9.82 10.98 32.16
N LYS A 385 -10.08 12.03 31.37
CA LYS A 385 -10.89 13.19 31.76
C LYS A 385 -12.28 13.06 31.15
#